data_AF-A0A529WEJ9-F1
#
_entry.id   AF-A0A529WEJ9-F1
#
_cell.length_a   1.000
_cell.length_b   1.000
_cell.length_c   1.000
_cell.angle_alpha   90.00
_cell.angle_beta   90.00
_cell.angle_gamma   90.00
#
_symmetry.space_group_name_H-M   'P 1'
#
loop_
_entity.id
_entity.type
_entity.pdbx_description
1 polymer ?
#
loop_
_entity_poly.entity_id
_entity_poly.type
_entity_poly.pdbx_seq_one_letter_code
_entity_poly.pdbx_strand_id
1 'polypeptide(L)'
;NLGTSVVDAAKQVVNSLNSGTKAIQDFRTQADSQIATAVNDLNSLLSQFQDANKAVISGTRSGTDVSDALDQRDALLKKISEYVPVSTFTRGDNDMVITTKDGTTLFETVPRSVTFTPSSGYSAGTPGNTIYIDNVPVSADTGDNTTADGKLAGLLKLRDGVASTMQSQLDEIARGLITAFAETAPSQPNATGLFTWSGAPAIPPAGTLVDGLAGSISINAAFDPSAGGNPALLRDGGANGVAYVANTGGGASYADLLIGYSNKLDQPMAFDTSTGIAVSSGVSDYAANAIGWFEGVRQQASTNADNKQALAARTAEALSNDTGVNIDQEMSLLLDLEHTYQASAHMMKTVGDMLDSLLAAVG
;
A
#
# COMPACT_ATOMS: atom_id res chain seq x y z
N ASN A 1 -25.28 22.91 31.12
CA ASN A 1 -26.16 23.59 30.14
C ASN A 1 -26.13 22.74 28.87
N LEU A 2 -27.29 22.36 28.31
CA LEU A 2 -27.39 21.44 27.18
C LEU A 2 -26.64 21.95 25.93
N GLY A 3 -26.65 23.27 25.67
CA GLY A 3 -25.91 23.86 24.55
C GLY A 3 -24.40 23.66 24.67
N THR A 4 -23.85 23.81 25.88
CA THR A 4 -22.44 23.52 26.14
C THR A 4 -22.10 22.05 25.86
N SER A 5 -22.98 21.12 26.26
CA SER A 5 -22.77 19.70 26.00
C SER A 5 -22.76 19.36 24.50
N VAL A 6 -23.55 20.04 23.68
CA VAL A 6 -23.51 19.88 22.21
C VAL A 6 -22.20 20.43 21.64
N VAL A 7 -21.76 21.59 22.10
CA VAL A 7 -20.47 22.17 21.68
C VAL A 7 -19.31 21.24 22.07
N ASP A 8 -19.34 20.64 23.26
CA ASP A 8 -18.32 19.70 23.69
C ASP A 8 -18.32 18.41 22.85
N ALA A 9 -19.50 17.88 22.50
CA ALA A 9 -19.61 16.75 21.56
C ALA A 9 -19.08 17.12 20.16
N ALA A 10 -19.36 18.33 19.68
CA ALA A 10 -18.83 18.82 18.42
C ALA A 10 -17.30 18.97 18.44
N LYS A 11 -16.71 19.43 19.56
CA LYS A 11 -15.26 19.42 19.76
C LYS A 11 -14.67 18.01 19.65
N GLN A 12 -15.36 17.01 20.19
CA GLN A 12 -14.91 15.62 20.05
C GLN A 12 -14.89 15.17 18.59
N VAL A 13 -15.92 15.50 17.80
CA VAL A 13 -15.96 15.21 16.36
C VAL A 13 -14.81 15.90 15.62
N VAL A 14 -14.58 17.19 15.88
CA VAL A 14 -13.44 17.94 15.34
C VAL A 14 -12.12 17.26 15.67
N ASN A 15 -11.91 16.91 16.94
CA ASN A 15 -10.69 16.26 17.39
C ASN A 15 -10.48 14.90 16.70
N SER A 16 -11.55 14.12 16.50
CA SER A 16 -11.50 12.86 15.77
C SER A 16 -11.10 13.06 14.30
N LEU A 17 -11.65 14.06 13.61
CA LEU A 17 -11.30 14.37 12.21
C LEU A 17 -9.86 14.87 12.07
N ASN A 18 -9.43 15.76 12.97
CA ASN A 18 -8.05 16.26 12.99
C ASN A 18 -7.06 15.12 13.29
N SER A 19 -7.37 14.28 14.28
CA SER A 19 -6.53 13.13 14.65
C SER A 19 -6.49 12.08 13.54
N GLY A 20 -7.62 11.85 12.86
CA GLY A 20 -7.70 10.96 11.69
C GLY A 20 -6.81 11.45 10.56
N THR A 21 -6.89 12.73 10.20
CA THR A 21 -5.99 13.36 9.22
C THR A 21 -4.53 13.18 9.61
N LYS A 22 -4.18 13.46 10.88
CA LYS A 22 -2.81 13.28 11.36
C LYS A 22 -2.35 11.82 11.24
N ALA A 23 -3.18 10.87 11.66
CA ALA A 23 -2.85 9.44 11.57
C ALA A 23 -2.61 8.99 10.13
N ILE A 24 -3.39 9.51 9.17
CA ILE A 24 -3.19 9.24 7.74
C ILE A 24 -1.84 9.81 7.27
N GLN A 25 -1.51 11.06 7.60
CA GLN A 25 -0.22 11.65 7.18
C GLN A 25 0.98 10.98 7.84
N ASP A 26 0.86 10.57 9.11
CA ASP A 26 1.88 9.78 9.82
C ASP A 26 2.08 8.42 9.12
N PHE A 27 0.98 7.73 8.75
CA PHE A 27 1.03 6.48 8.00
C PHE A 27 1.70 6.64 6.64
N ARG A 28 1.37 7.69 5.89
CA ARG A 28 2.01 7.98 4.60
C ARG A 28 3.52 8.19 4.76
N THR A 29 3.93 8.92 5.80
CA THR A 29 5.36 9.13 6.12
C THR A 29 6.05 7.82 6.49
N GLN A 30 5.37 6.94 7.23
CA GLN A 30 5.88 5.62 7.57
C GLN A 30 6.03 4.72 6.33
N ALA A 31 5.03 4.68 5.45
CA ALA A 31 5.08 3.95 4.20
C ALA A 31 6.25 4.43 3.33
N ASP A 32 6.49 5.74 3.29
CA ASP A 32 7.64 6.36 2.60
C ASP A 32 9.00 5.85 3.11
N SER A 33 9.16 5.81 4.44
CA SER A 33 10.35 5.24 5.07
C SER A 33 10.53 3.76 4.74
N GLN A 34 9.43 2.99 4.71
CA GLN A 34 9.47 1.59 4.30
C GLN A 34 9.83 1.40 2.83
N ILE A 35 9.41 2.30 1.95
CA ILE A 35 9.82 2.31 0.54
C ILE A 35 11.33 2.56 0.43
N ALA A 36 11.86 3.56 1.16
CA ALA A 36 13.29 3.85 1.17
C ALA A 36 14.12 2.65 1.64
N THR A 37 13.72 2.00 2.73
CA THR A 37 14.35 0.77 3.21
C THR A 37 14.27 -0.35 2.17
N ALA A 38 13.10 -0.56 1.57
CA ALA A 38 12.92 -1.60 0.56
C ALA A 38 13.76 -1.37 -0.71
N VAL A 39 13.97 -0.11 -1.11
CA VAL A 39 14.88 0.25 -2.21
C VAL A 39 16.34 -0.05 -1.84
N ASN A 40 16.76 0.27 -0.62
CA ASN A 40 18.11 -0.06 -0.13
C ASN A 40 18.35 -1.58 -0.07
N ASP A 41 17.38 -2.33 0.45
CA ASP A 41 17.43 -3.79 0.49
C ASP A 41 17.51 -4.39 -0.91
N LEU A 42 16.71 -3.88 -1.85
CA LEU A 42 16.75 -4.31 -3.25
C LEU A 42 18.13 -4.06 -3.90
N ASN A 43 18.72 -2.88 -3.70
CA ASN A 43 20.07 -2.59 -4.21
C ASN A 43 21.13 -3.53 -3.61
N SER A 44 21.02 -3.85 -2.31
CA SER A 44 21.92 -4.80 -1.66
C SER A 44 21.78 -6.21 -2.23
N LEU A 45 20.55 -6.68 -2.44
CA LEU A 45 20.27 -7.97 -3.07
C LEU A 45 20.80 -8.03 -4.50
N LEU A 46 20.64 -6.95 -5.28
CA LEU A 46 21.17 -6.87 -6.64
C LEU A 46 22.71 -6.89 -6.68
N SER A 47 23.37 -6.27 -5.69
CA SER A 47 24.83 -6.36 -5.55
C SER A 47 25.28 -7.77 -5.22
N GLN A 48 24.62 -8.46 -4.28
CA GLN A 48 24.93 -9.85 -3.95
C GLN A 48 24.66 -10.79 -5.14
N PHE A 49 23.59 -10.52 -5.90
CA PHE A 49 23.25 -11.26 -7.10
C PHE A 49 24.34 -11.13 -8.16
N GLN A 50 24.91 -9.93 -8.33
CA GLN A 50 26.05 -9.72 -9.22
C GLN A 50 27.23 -10.65 -8.88
N ASP A 51 27.56 -10.78 -7.60
CA ASP A 51 28.71 -11.57 -7.17
C ASP A 51 28.45 -13.08 -7.37
N ALA A 52 27.24 -13.55 -7.04
CA ALA A 52 26.83 -14.93 -7.33
C ALA A 52 26.82 -15.21 -8.84
N ASN A 53 26.28 -14.30 -9.66
CA ASN A 53 26.25 -14.45 -11.11
C ASN A 53 27.68 -14.45 -11.71
N LYS A 54 28.61 -13.64 -11.19
CA LYS A 54 30.03 -13.69 -11.58
C LYS A 54 30.68 -15.02 -11.25
N ALA A 55 30.39 -15.60 -10.08
CA ALA A 55 30.89 -16.91 -9.71
C ALA A 55 30.39 -18.01 -10.67
N VAL A 56 29.09 -17.98 -10.99
CA VAL A 56 28.48 -18.89 -11.99
C VAL A 56 29.16 -18.75 -13.36
N ILE A 57 29.34 -17.52 -13.86
CA ILE A 57 29.98 -17.27 -15.15
C ILE A 57 31.42 -17.78 -15.15
N SER A 58 32.19 -17.44 -14.11
CA SER A 58 33.60 -17.84 -14.00
C SER A 58 33.72 -19.37 -13.95
N GLY A 59 32.93 -20.03 -13.11
CA GLY A 59 32.99 -21.47 -12.95
C GLY A 59 32.52 -22.23 -14.19
N THR A 60 31.48 -21.72 -14.88
CA THR A 60 31.00 -22.26 -16.15
C THR A 60 32.10 -22.22 -17.21
N ARG A 61 32.83 -21.09 -17.31
CA ARG A 61 33.96 -20.95 -18.25
C ARG A 61 35.15 -21.86 -17.93
N SER A 62 35.42 -22.07 -16.65
CA SER A 62 36.51 -22.96 -16.21
C SER A 62 36.13 -24.44 -16.17
N GLY A 63 34.86 -24.79 -16.44
CA GLY A 63 34.35 -26.15 -16.36
C GLY A 63 34.36 -26.73 -14.95
N THR A 64 34.29 -25.87 -13.92
CA THR A 64 34.20 -26.28 -12.52
C THR A 64 32.75 -26.42 -12.09
N ASP A 65 32.49 -27.17 -11.01
CA ASP A 65 31.15 -27.22 -10.41
C ASP A 65 30.73 -25.82 -9.93
N VAL A 66 29.50 -25.43 -10.26
CA VAL A 66 28.89 -24.14 -9.93
C VAL A 66 27.58 -24.30 -9.17
N SER A 67 27.25 -25.51 -8.70
CA SER A 67 25.96 -25.83 -8.07
C SER A 67 25.65 -24.90 -6.89
N ASP A 68 26.58 -24.72 -5.96
CA ASP A 68 26.41 -23.80 -4.81
C ASP A 68 26.16 -22.35 -5.24
N ALA A 69 26.83 -21.91 -6.31
CA ALA A 69 26.70 -20.54 -6.83
C ALA A 69 25.37 -20.34 -7.58
N LEU A 70 24.88 -21.37 -8.26
CA LEU A 70 23.54 -21.39 -8.85
C LEU A 70 22.47 -21.30 -7.76
N ASP A 71 22.59 -22.09 -6.71
CA ASP A 71 21.66 -22.08 -5.58
C ASP A 71 21.63 -20.70 -4.88
N GLN A 72 22.80 -20.11 -4.63
CA GLN A 72 22.88 -18.78 -4.04
C GLN A 72 22.25 -17.72 -4.96
N ARG A 73 22.53 -17.78 -6.26
CA ARG A 73 21.97 -16.85 -7.25
C ARG A 73 20.44 -16.95 -7.29
N ASP A 74 19.90 -18.16 -7.29
CA ASP A 74 18.46 -18.39 -7.39
C ASP A 74 17.73 -18.02 -6.08
N ALA A 75 18.36 -18.27 -4.92
CA ALA A 75 17.87 -17.78 -3.64
C ALA A 75 17.81 -16.23 -3.57
N LEU A 76 18.82 -15.55 -4.13
CA LEU A 76 18.82 -14.09 -4.25
C LEU A 76 17.76 -13.59 -5.22
N LEU A 77 17.59 -14.25 -6.38
CA LEU A 77 16.55 -13.93 -7.35
C LEU A 77 15.15 -14.04 -6.73
N LYS A 78 14.91 -15.10 -5.95
CA LYS A 78 13.66 -15.26 -5.20
C LYS A 78 13.41 -14.09 -4.26
N LYS A 79 14.41 -13.67 -3.47
CA LYS A 79 14.29 -12.49 -2.59
C LYS A 79 14.05 -11.20 -3.38
N ILE A 80 14.74 -10.98 -4.50
CA ILE A 80 14.51 -9.82 -5.37
C ILE A 80 13.05 -9.78 -5.85
N SER A 81 12.48 -10.93 -6.22
CA SER A 81 11.11 -11.03 -6.71
C SER A 81 10.03 -10.65 -5.67
N GLU A 82 10.35 -10.68 -4.38
CA GLU A 82 9.46 -10.21 -3.31
C GLU A 82 9.32 -8.67 -3.31
N TYR A 83 10.34 -7.95 -3.80
CA TYR A 83 10.34 -6.49 -3.85
C TYR A 83 9.73 -5.94 -5.13
N VAL A 84 10.11 -6.52 -6.27
CA VAL A 84 9.72 -6.08 -7.61
C VAL A 84 9.44 -7.30 -8.48
N PRO A 85 8.39 -7.28 -9.32
CA PRO A 85 8.12 -8.35 -10.28
C PRO A 85 9.22 -8.38 -11.33
N VAL A 86 9.88 -9.52 -11.46
CA VAL A 86 11.02 -9.69 -12.37
C VAL A 86 10.76 -10.78 -13.41
N SER A 87 11.42 -10.62 -14.55
CA SER A 87 11.59 -11.64 -15.58
C SER A 87 13.07 -11.80 -15.85
N THR A 88 13.50 -13.04 -16.05
CA THR A 88 14.91 -13.38 -16.27
C THR A 88 15.12 -14.06 -17.61
N PHE A 89 16.32 -13.92 -18.15
CA PHE A 89 16.80 -14.73 -19.25
C PHE A 89 18.29 -14.97 -19.12
N THR A 90 18.73 -16.14 -19.57
CA THR A 90 20.13 -16.58 -19.47
C THR A 90 20.80 -16.47 -20.83
N ARG A 91 22.00 -15.89 -20.86
CA ARG A 91 22.87 -15.73 -22.03
C ARG A 91 23.98 -16.80 -21.99
N GLY A 92 24.98 -16.68 -22.87
CA GLY A 92 26.15 -17.55 -22.84
C GLY A 92 26.85 -17.55 -21.47
N ASP A 93 27.58 -18.62 -21.17
CA ASP A 93 28.29 -18.83 -19.90
C ASP A 93 27.38 -18.75 -18.65
N ASN A 94 26.09 -19.07 -18.79
CA ASN A 94 25.10 -18.97 -17.72
C ASN A 94 24.90 -17.55 -17.14
N ASP A 95 25.31 -16.49 -17.84
CA ASP A 95 25.07 -15.10 -17.42
C ASP A 95 23.58 -14.77 -17.42
N MET A 96 23.04 -14.34 -16.29
CA MET A 96 21.61 -14.01 -16.15
C MET A 96 21.36 -12.50 -16.23
N VAL A 97 20.33 -12.12 -16.99
CA VAL A 97 19.79 -10.75 -17.04
C VAL A 97 18.47 -10.72 -16.29
N ILE A 98 18.23 -9.62 -15.55
CA ILE A 98 16.98 -9.38 -14.83
C ILE A 98 16.32 -8.10 -15.37
N THR A 99 15.06 -8.22 -15.75
CA THR A 99 14.19 -7.10 -16.14
C THR A 99 12.98 -7.05 -15.22
N THR A 100 12.41 -5.87 -15.00
CA THR A 100 11.07 -5.77 -14.40
C THR A 100 10.05 -6.32 -15.38
N LYS A 101 8.87 -6.71 -14.89
CA LYS A 101 7.75 -7.16 -15.73
C LYS A 101 7.37 -6.15 -16.82
N ASP A 102 7.59 -4.86 -16.56
CA ASP A 102 7.29 -3.76 -17.49
C ASP A 102 8.42 -3.49 -18.50
N GLY A 103 9.48 -4.30 -18.46
CA GLY A 103 10.59 -4.26 -19.42
C GLY A 103 11.79 -3.40 -19.01
N THR A 104 11.77 -2.77 -17.83
CA THR A 104 12.91 -1.98 -17.34
C THR A 104 14.03 -2.90 -16.89
N THR A 105 15.23 -2.76 -17.45
CA THR A 105 16.40 -3.54 -17.02
C THR A 105 16.75 -3.23 -15.57
N LEU A 106 16.86 -4.26 -14.73
CA LEU A 106 17.23 -4.15 -13.31
C LEU A 106 18.67 -4.64 -13.09
N PHE A 107 19.11 -5.63 -13.86
CA PHE A 107 20.47 -6.15 -13.83
C PHE A 107 20.90 -6.58 -15.23
N GLU A 108 22.03 -6.06 -15.70
CA GLU A 108 22.72 -6.55 -16.90
C GLU A 108 24.23 -6.45 -16.68
N THR A 109 24.88 -7.57 -16.34
CA THR A 109 26.30 -7.66 -15.93
C THR A 109 26.62 -6.92 -14.63
N VAL A 110 26.06 -5.73 -14.43
CA VAL A 110 26.06 -4.91 -13.22
C VAL A 110 24.62 -4.51 -12.88
N PRO A 111 24.31 -4.27 -11.59
CA PRO A 111 22.99 -3.83 -11.18
C PRO A 111 22.72 -2.40 -11.65
N ARG A 112 21.48 -2.14 -12.07
CA ARG A 112 20.99 -0.78 -12.33
C ARG A 112 20.67 -0.10 -11.00
N SER A 113 20.85 1.22 -10.94
CA SER A 113 20.66 1.95 -9.68
C SER A 113 19.18 2.17 -9.44
N VAL A 114 18.65 1.63 -8.33
CA VAL A 114 17.30 1.93 -7.86
C VAL A 114 17.38 3.05 -6.83
N THR A 115 16.68 4.16 -7.06
CA THR A 115 16.75 5.33 -6.18
C THR A 115 15.37 5.79 -5.75
N PHE A 116 15.28 6.21 -4.49
CA PHE A 116 14.09 6.81 -3.92
C PHE A 116 14.51 7.82 -2.84
N THR A 117 13.89 8.99 -2.85
CA THR A 117 14.11 10.02 -1.83
C THR A 117 12.84 10.15 -0.99
N PRO A 118 12.88 9.78 0.30
CA PRO A 118 11.70 9.91 1.13
C PRO A 118 11.40 11.38 1.46
N SER A 119 10.12 11.68 1.64
CA SER A 119 9.65 12.91 2.28
C SER A 119 9.76 12.80 3.80
N SER A 120 10.16 13.88 4.45
CA SER A 120 10.22 13.95 5.93
C SER A 120 8.84 14.10 6.59
N GLY A 121 7.82 14.39 5.80
CA GLY A 121 6.43 14.46 6.25
C GLY A 121 5.48 14.69 5.08
N TYR A 122 4.19 14.50 5.33
CA TYR A 122 3.14 14.71 4.36
C TYR A 122 2.11 15.72 4.84
N SER A 123 1.57 16.47 3.89
CA SER A 123 0.31 17.20 4.03
C SER A 123 -0.75 16.58 3.11
N ALA A 124 -2.01 16.83 3.42
CA ALA A 124 -3.12 16.46 2.54
C ALA A 124 -2.93 17.06 1.13
N GLY A 125 -3.34 16.32 0.10
CA GLY A 125 -3.18 16.71 -1.30
C GLY A 125 -1.76 16.58 -1.87
N THR A 126 -0.71 16.50 -1.04
CA THR A 126 0.68 16.40 -1.53
C THR A 126 0.94 15.00 -2.10
N PRO A 127 1.33 14.88 -3.39
CA PRO A 127 1.70 13.60 -3.99
C PRO A 127 2.96 12.99 -3.34
N GLY A 128 3.07 11.67 -3.35
CA GLY A 128 4.29 10.99 -2.91
C GLY A 128 5.39 10.99 -3.96
N ASN A 129 6.64 10.88 -3.50
CA ASN A 129 7.80 10.82 -4.40
C ASN A 129 7.83 9.52 -5.21
N THR A 130 8.46 9.55 -6.38
CA THR A 130 8.55 8.42 -7.32
C THR A 130 9.84 7.62 -7.09
N ILE A 131 9.79 6.31 -7.36
CA ILE A 131 10.96 5.42 -7.40
C ILE A 131 11.55 5.46 -8.81
N TYR A 132 12.86 5.46 -8.95
CA TYR A 132 13.54 5.46 -10.24
C TYR A 132 14.47 4.24 -10.37
N ILE A 133 14.57 3.70 -11.59
CA ILE A 133 15.58 2.72 -11.99
C ILE A 133 16.38 3.36 -13.13
N ASP A 134 17.68 3.62 -12.92
CA ASP A 134 18.54 4.32 -13.89
C ASP A 134 17.92 5.66 -14.40
N ASN A 135 17.30 6.43 -13.49
CA ASN A 135 16.56 7.67 -13.77
C ASN A 135 15.26 7.49 -14.59
N VAL A 136 14.83 6.27 -14.86
CA VAL A 136 13.51 6.00 -15.44
C VAL A 136 12.51 5.86 -14.29
N PRO A 137 11.41 6.65 -14.28
CA PRO A 137 10.41 6.53 -13.22
C PRO A 137 9.71 5.18 -13.31
N VAL A 138 9.65 4.48 -12.19
CA VAL A 138 8.80 3.30 -12.04
C VAL A 138 7.39 3.80 -11.80
N SER A 139 6.47 3.47 -12.70
CA SER A 139 5.06 3.76 -12.44
C SER A 139 4.62 2.95 -11.23
N ALA A 140 4.01 3.62 -10.25
CA ALA A 140 3.06 2.92 -9.41
C ALA A 140 1.98 2.41 -10.38
N ASP A 141 1.75 1.11 -10.44
CA ASP A 141 0.67 0.58 -11.28
C ASP A 141 -0.63 1.27 -10.83
N THR A 142 -1.15 2.15 -11.68
CA THR A 142 -2.41 2.87 -11.47
C THR A 142 -3.63 1.97 -11.70
N GLY A 143 -3.41 0.67 -11.97
CA GLY A 143 -4.46 -0.34 -12.00
C GLY A 143 -5.31 -0.37 -10.73
N ASP A 144 -6.54 -0.89 -10.90
CA ASP A 144 -7.52 -1.16 -9.84
C ASP A 144 -6.85 -1.71 -8.57
N ASN A 145 -7.49 -1.48 -7.41
CA ASN A 145 -6.98 -1.59 -6.03
C ASN A 145 -6.19 -2.87 -5.61
N THR A 146 -5.84 -3.76 -6.52
CA THR A 146 -5.48 -5.17 -6.31
C THR A 146 -4.39 -5.74 -7.23
N THR A 147 -3.81 -4.98 -8.18
CA THR A 147 -2.78 -5.50 -9.12
C THR A 147 -1.33 -5.34 -8.64
N ALA A 148 -1.10 -4.75 -7.47
CA ALA A 148 0.25 -4.54 -6.96
C ALA A 148 1.01 -5.87 -6.82
N ASP A 149 2.02 -6.05 -7.67
CA ASP A 149 2.94 -7.16 -7.64
C ASP A 149 4.26 -6.66 -7.01
N GLY A 150 4.66 -7.25 -5.89
CA GLY A 150 5.86 -6.86 -5.13
C GLY A 150 5.64 -5.83 -4.02
N LYS A 151 6.54 -5.83 -3.03
CA LYS A 151 6.49 -4.98 -1.83
C LYS A 151 6.51 -3.48 -2.17
N LEU A 152 7.32 -3.05 -3.14
CA LEU A 152 7.42 -1.63 -3.51
C LEU A 152 6.10 -1.09 -4.09
N ALA A 153 5.48 -1.83 -5.02
CA ALA A 153 4.19 -1.46 -5.57
C ALA A 153 3.09 -1.43 -4.50
N GLY A 154 3.09 -2.41 -3.59
CA GLY A 154 2.14 -2.45 -2.47
C GLY A 154 2.25 -1.24 -1.55
N LEU A 155 3.47 -0.82 -1.18
CA LEU A 155 3.69 0.36 -0.36
C LEU A 155 3.27 1.66 -1.06
N LEU A 156 3.57 1.81 -2.35
CA LEU A 156 3.12 2.94 -3.15
C LEU A 156 1.58 3.00 -3.21
N LYS A 157 0.92 1.86 -3.40
CA LYS A 157 -0.55 1.78 -3.43
C LYS A 157 -1.18 2.18 -2.11
N LEU A 158 -0.59 1.76 -0.99
CA LEU A 158 -1.06 2.14 0.35
C LEU A 158 -0.88 3.66 0.58
N ARG A 159 0.27 4.22 0.19
CA ARG A 159 0.61 5.63 0.41
C ARG A 159 -0.20 6.60 -0.45
N ASP A 160 -0.34 6.31 -1.74
CA ASP A 160 -0.90 7.25 -2.74
C ASP A 160 -2.30 6.88 -3.20
N GLY A 161 -2.71 5.61 -3.02
CA GLY A 161 -4.08 5.18 -3.28
C GLY A 161 -4.90 5.25 -2.00
N VAL A 162 -4.76 4.23 -1.15
CA VAL A 162 -5.66 4.00 -0.01
C VAL A 162 -5.63 5.17 0.97
N ALA A 163 -4.45 5.58 1.44
CA ALA A 163 -4.32 6.67 2.39
C ALA A 163 -4.80 8.02 1.83
N SER A 164 -4.54 8.30 0.55
CA SER A 164 -5.03 9.52 -0.10
C SER A 164 -6.54 9.54 -0.19
N THR A 165 -7.17 8.44 -0.61
CA THR A 165 -8.63 8.35 -0.67
C THR A 165 -9.27 8.47 0.72
N MET A 166 -8.69 7.86 1.76
CA MET A 166 -9.15 8.05 3.14
C MET A 166 -9.09 9.51 3.57
N GLN A 167 -8.02 10.24 3.21
CA GLN A 167 -7.91 11.67 3.51
C GLN A 167 -9.04 12.45 2.84
N SER A 168 -9.27 12.24 1.54
CA SER A 168 -10.34 12.90 0.80
C SER A 168 -11.73 12.59 1.37
N GLN A 169 -11.95 11.34 1.83
CA GLN A 169 -13.21 10.97 2.50
C GLN A 169 -13.40 11.70 3.82
N LEU A 170 -12.37 11.82 4.66
CA LEU A 170 -12.45 12.61 5.89
C LEU A 170 -12.72 14.09 5.57
N ASP A 171 -12.03 14.66 4.58
CA ASP A 171 -12.20 16.05 4.16
C ASP A 171 -13.64 16.32 3.69
N GLU A 172 -14.24 15.40 2.96
CA GLU A 172 -15.64 15.50 2.53
C GLU A 172 -16.64 15.34 3.69
N ILE A 173 -16.36 14.51 4.70
CA ILE A 173 -17.16 14.45 5.93
C ILE A 173 -17.10 15.81 6.66
N ALA A 174 -15.91 16.39 6.78
CA ALA A 174 -15.73 17.71 7.39
C ALA A 174 -16.49 18.80 6.62
N ARG A 175 -16.45 18.76 5.29
CA ARG A 175 -17.24 19.65 4.43
C ARG A 175 -18.73 19.50 4.65
N GLY A 176 -19.20 18.25 4.77
CA GLY A 176 -20.59 17.93 5.06
C GLY A 176 -21.05 18.52 6.39
N LEU A 177 -20.24 18.39 7.44
CA LEU A 177 -20.53 18.99 8.75
C LEU A 177 -20.57 20.52 8.69
N ILE A 178 -19.58 21.16 8.04
CA ILE A 178 -19.57 22.63 7.89
C ILE A 178 -20.81 23.11 7.12
N THR A 179 -21.19 22.38 6.07
CA THR A 179 -22.36 22.72 5.24
C THR A 179 -23.67 22.52 6.01
N ALA A 180 -23.82 21.41 6.73
CA ALA A 180 -25.02 21.10 7.49
C ALA A 180 -25.28 22.13 8.61
N PHE A 181 -24.21 22.62 9.25
CA PHE A 181 -24.29 23.61 10.33
C PHE A 181 -24.12 25.06 9.86
N ALA A 182 -24.11 25.32 8.55
CA ALA A 182 -24.02 26.69 8.04
C ALA A 182 -25.24 27.54 8.41
N GLU A 183 -24.99 28.79 8.79
CA GLU A 183 -26.02 29.80 8.96
C GLU A 183 -26.46 30.35 7.59
N THR A 184 -27.76 30.58 7.46
CA THR A 184 -28.39 31.08 6.23
C THR A 184 -29.26 32.28 6.56
N ALA A 185 -29.23 33.31 5.72
CA ALA A 185 -30.05 34.50 5.88
C ALA A 185 -30.60 35.00 4.54
N PRO A 186 -31.81 35.60 4.49
CA PRO A 186 -32.35 36.14 3.25
C PRO A 186 -31.42 37.17 2.61
N SER A 187 -31.14 37.01 1.32
CA SER A 187 -30.26 37.90 0.53
C SER A 187 -28.80 37.98 1.00
N GLN A 188 -28.37 37.07 1.89
CA GLN A 188 -26.98 36.98 2.36
C GLN A 188 -26.37 35.66 1.89
N PRO A 189 -25.05 35.60 1.68
CA PRO A 189 -24.36 34.34 1.44
C PRO A 189 -24.48 33.42 2.66
N ASN A 190 -24.50 32.10 2.43
CA ASN A 190 -24.36 31.13 3.52
C ASN A 190 -23.01 31.31 4.19
N ALA A 191 -22.98 31.20 5.51
CA ALA A 191 -21.78 31.38 6.31
C ALA A 191 -21.57 30.22 7.28
N THR A 192 -20.31 29.95 7.67
CA THR A 192 -19.97 28.91 8.64
C THR A 192 -20.67 29.15 9.98
N GLY A 193 -21.33 28.14 10.53
CA GLY A 193 -21.95 28.19 11.86
C GLY A 193 -21.06 27.53 12.92
N LEU A 194 -21.57 26.47 13.57
CA LEU A 194 -20.88 25.75 14.65
C LEU A 194 -19.47 25.27 14.25
N PHE A 195 -19.38 24.64 13.08
CA PHE A 195 -18.11 24.20 12.51
C PHE A 195 -17.56 25.26 11.56
N THR A 196 -16.26 25.52 11.66
CA THR A 196 -15.53 26.50 10.86
C THR A 196 -14.21 25.93 10.33
N TRP A 197 -13.54 26.68 9.46
CA TRP A 197 -12.31 26.31 8.79
C TRP A 197 -11.52 27.56 8.39
N SER A 198 -10.34 27.39 7.78
CA SER A 198 -9.43 28.49 7.44
C SER A 198 -10.00 29.51 6.41
N GLY A 199 -10.97 29.10 5.58
CA GLY A 199 -11.65 29.97 4.62
C GLY A 199 -12.92 30.64 5.12
N ALA A 200 -13.22 30.55 6.41
CA ALA A 200 -14.38 31.20 7.01
C ALA A 200 -14.36 32.74 6.84
N PRO A 201 -15.53 33.41 6.76
CA PRO A 201 -16.86 32.88 7.04
C PRO A 201 -17.51 32.14 5.86
N ALA A 202 -16.90 32.09 4.68
CA ALA A 202 -17.46 31.39 3.53
C ALA A 202 -17.52 29.87 3.77
N ILE A 203 -18.57 29.22 3.25
CA ILE A 203 -18.65 27.76 3.24
C ILE A 203 -17.72 27.19 2.16
N PRO A 204 -17.12 26.00 2.36
CA PRO A 204 -16.34 25.35 1.31
C PRO A 204 -17.20 25.10 0.05
N PRO A 205 -16.62 25.15 -1.16
CA PRO A 205 -17.37 24.94 -2.40
C PRO A 205 -18.07 23.57 -2.44
N ALA A 206 -19.28 23.53 -2.98
CA ALA A 206 -20.05 22.29 -3.08
C ALA A 206 -19.42 21.33 -4.11
N GLY A 207 -19.39 20.03 -3.79
CA GLY A 207 -18.90 18.98 -4.68
C GLY A 207 -17.45 19.12 -5.13
N THR A 208 -16.66 19.91 -4.41
CA THR A 208 -15.23 20.13 -4.70
C THR A 208 -14.43 19.77 -3.46
N LEU A 209 -13.48 18.86 -3.61
CA LEU A 209 -12.56 18.50 -2.55
C LEU A 209 -11.73 19.70 -2.09
N VAL A 210 -11.60 19.88 -0.78
CA VAL A 210 -10.66 20.82 -0.16
C VAL A 210 -9.67 20.01 0.66
N ASP A 211 -8.47 19.85 0.13
CA ASP A 211 -7.43 19.03 0.76
C ASP A 211 -7.10 19.50 2.19
N GLY A 212 -7.19 18.57 3.14
CA GLY A 212 -6.88 18.83 4.54
C GLY A 212 -7.96 19.59 5.31
N LEU A 213 -9.17 19.69 4.76
CA LEU A 213 -10.31 20.30 5.45
C LEU A 213 -10.62 19.59 6.78
N ALA A 214 -10.54 18.26 6.85
CA ALA A 214 -10.70 17.51 8.09
C ALA A 214 -9.58 17.75 9.10
N GLY A 215 -8.39 18.12 8.63
CA GLY A 215 -7.27 18.52 9.49
C GLY A 215 -7.41 19.94 10.04
N SER A 216 -8.18 20.81 9.37
CA SER A 216 -8.30 22.23 9.69
C SER A 216 -9.69 22.64 10.21
N ILE A 217 -10.68 21.74 10.17
CA ILE A 217 -11.99 21.96 10.77
C ILE A 217 -11.82 22.24 12.26
N SER A 218 -12.59 23.21 12.76
CA SER A 218 -12.56 23.64 14.15
C SER A 218 -13.95 24.11 14.61
N ILE A 219 -14.11 24.31 15.91
CA ILE A 219 -15.31 24.93 16.47
C ILE A 219 -15.20 26.45 16.35
N ASN A 220 -16.26 27.08 15.85
CA ASN A 220 -16.35 28.52 15.79
C ASN A 220 -16.40 29.10 17.21
N ALA A 221 -15.46 30.01 17.52
CA ALA A 221 -15.31 30.63 18.83
C ALA A 221 -16.59 31.34 19.30
N ALA A 222 -17.45 31.79 18.39
CA ALA A 222 -18.74 32.39 18.72
C ALA A 222 -19.66 31.45 19.53
N PHE A 223 -19.51 30.14 19.39
CA PHE A 223 -20.33 29.13 20.06
C PHE A 223 -19.67 28.57 21.34
N ASP A 224 -18.37 28.81 21.54
CA ASP A 224 -17.58 28.17 22.59
C ASP A 224 -17.48 29.02 23.87
N PRO A 225 -18.09 28.60 25.00
CA PRO A 225 -18.01 29.33 26.27
C PRO A 225 -16.59 29.57 26.75
N SER A 226 -15.68 28.63 26.49
CA SER A 226 -14.28 28.73 26.92
C SER A 226 -13.50 29.79 26.14
N ALA A 227 -13.99 30.16 24.96
CA ALA A 227 -13.48 31.27 24.14
C ALA A 227 -14.29 32.57 24.30
N GLY A 228 -15.23 32.62 25.25
CA GLY A 228 -16.13 33.76 25.46
C GLY A 228 -17.37 33.78 24.56
N GLY A 229 -17.62 32.72 23.81
CA GLY A 229 -18.81 32.54 22.98
C GLY A 229 -20.08 32.13 23.74
N ASN A 230 -21.17 31.99 23.00
CA ASN A 230 -22.49 31.67 23.53
C ASN A 230 -23.08 30.43 22.81
N PRO A 231 -23.22 29.28 23.50
CA PRO A 231 -23.85 28.09 22.94
C PRO A 231 -25.31 28.27 22.55
N ALA A 232 -26.00 29.30 23.07
CA ALA A 232 -27.38 29.59 22.67
C ALA A 232 -27.49 29.96 21.19
N LEU A 233 -26.40 30.37 20.53
CA LEU A 233 -26.37 30.58 19.08
C LEU A 233 -26.69 29.32 18.27
N LEU A 234 -26.52 28.11 18.84
CA LEU A 234 -27.01 26.88 18.20
C LEU A 234 -28.53 26.88 18.01
N ARG A 235 -29.24 27.49 18.95
CA ARG A 235 -30.69 27.65 18.89
C ARG A 235 -31.06 28.93 18.15
N ASP A 236 -30.38 30.02 18.47
CA ASP A 236 -30.81 31.37 18.10
C ASP A 236 -30.29 31.81 16.74
N GLY A 237 -29.17 31.25 16.28
CA GLY A 237 -28.40 31.76 15.15
C GLY A 237 -27.78 33.13 15.45
N GLY A 238 -27.12 33.71 14.46
CA GLY A 238 -26.56 35.06 14.52
C GLY A 238 -25.07 35.13 14.79
N ALA A 239 -24.33 34.01 14.70
CA ALA A 239 -22.88 34.03 14.78
C ALA A 239 -22.23 34.91 13.71
N ASN A 240 -22.89 35.05 12.54
CA ASN A 240 -22.47 35.89 11.43
C ASN A 240 -23.19 37.25 11.38
N GLY A 241 -23.79 37.68 12.50
CA GLY A 241 -24.45 38.97 12.67
C GLY A 241 -25.97 38.90 12.64
N VAL A 242 -26.61 40.06 12.85
CA VAL A 242 -28.07 40.16 13.12
C VAL A 242 -28.96 39.59 12.01
N ALA A 243 -28.48 39.59 10.76
CA ALA A 243 -29.22 39.04 9.63
C ALA A 243 -29.38 37.50 9.72
N TYR A 244 -28.47 36.83 10.43
CA TYR A 244 -28.45 35.37 10.60
C TYR A 244 -29.17 34.89 11.87
N VAL A 245 -29.78 35.81 12.64
CA VAL A 245 -30.59 35.46 13.81
C VAL A 245 -31.89 34.82 13.35
N ALA A 246 -32.07 33.55 13.69
CA ALA A 246 -33.26 32.77 13.37
C ALA A 246 -34.34 32.91 14.46
N ASN A 247 -33.94 32.97 15.73
CA ASN A 247 -34.85 33.19 16.87
C ASN A 247 -35.08 34.69 17.16
N THR A 248 -35.70 35.40 16.22
CA THR A 248 -35.91 36.86 16.31
C THR A 248 -36.79 37.28 17.49
N GLY A 249 -37.67 36.40 17.96
CA GLY A 249 -38.53 36.65 19.13
C GLY A 249 -37.89 36.33 20.48
N GLY A 250 -36.67 35.79 20.50
CA GLY A 250 -35.99 35.38 21.74
C GLY A 250 -36.71 34.27 22.52
N GLY A 251 -37.54 33.47 21.83
CA GLY A 251 -38.37 32.45 22.46
C GLY A 251 -37.52 31.31 23.02
N ALA A 252 -37.72 30.97 24.30
CA ALA A 252 -36.94 29.90 24.94
C ALA A 252 -37.16 28.52 24.30
N SER A 253 -38.34 28.30 23.71
CA SER A 253 -38.78 27.05 23.06
C SER A 253 -38.50 26.99 21.56
N TYR A 254 -37.76 27.94 20.99
CA TYR A 254 -37.41 27.91 19.58
C TYR A 254 -36.55 26.67 19.26
N ALA A 255 -36.98 25.83 18.31
CA ALA A 255 -36.31 24.56 17.99
C ALA A 255 -36.00 24.39 16.50
N ASP A 256 -36.49 25.28 15.63
CA ASP A 256 -36.44 25.11 14.18
C ASP A 256 -35.00 24.96 13.65
N LEU A 257 -34.05 25.74 14.19
CA LEU A 257 -32.65 25.67 13.78
C LEU A 257 -32.00 24.33 14.18
N LEU A 258 -32.30 23.84 15.39
CA LEU A 258 -31.79 22.56 15.90
C LEU A 258 -32.35 21.37 15.10
N ILE A 259 -33.65 21.40 14.79
CA ILE A 259 -34.31 20.42 13.91
C ILE A 259 -33.73 20.52 12.49
N GLY A 260 -33.47 21.74 12.01
CA GLY A 260 -32.86 22.01 10.72
C GLY A 260 -31.47 21.37 10.57
N TYR A 261 -30.62 21.44 11.60
CA TYR A 261 -29.32 20.75 11.58
C TYR A 261 -29.46 19.24 11.47
N SER A 262 -30.36 18.63 12.25
CA SER A 262 -30.62 17.19 12.15
C SER A 262 -31.07 16.81 10.75
N ASN A 263 -32.01 17.55 10.17
CA ASN A 263 -32.49 17.26 8.82
C ASN A 263 -31.38 17.43 7.78
N LYS A 264 -30.57 18.49 7.87
CA LYS A 264 -29.48 18.75 6.90
C LYS A 264 -28.38 17.69 6.91
N LEU A 265 -28.18 16.97 8.02
CA LEU A 265 -27.22 15.86 8.07
C LEU A 265 -27.68 14.67 7.21
N ASP A 266 -28.98 14.47 7.06
CA ASP A 266 -29.55 13.37 6.28
C ASP A 266 -29.93 13.79 4.85
N GLN A 267 -30.02 15.10 4.58
CA GLN A 267 -30.33 15.60 3.24
C GLN A 267 -29.17 15.32 2.27
N PRO A 268 -29.46 14.84 1.04
CA PRO A 268 -28.44 14.62 0.03
C PRO A 268 -27.67 15.90 -0.30
N MET A 269 -26.34 15.82 -0.27
CA MET A 269 -25.46 16.85 -0.78
C MET A 269 -24.46 16.27 -1.77
N ALA A 270 -23.97 17.11 -2.70
CA ALA A 270 -22.98 16.69 -3.67
C ALA A 270 -21.62 16.50 -2.99
N PHE A 271 -20.99 15.34 -3.20
CA PHE A 271 -19.63 15.01 -2.79
C PHE A 271 -18.68 14.93 -3.99
N ASP A 272 -17.39 15.15 -3.75
CA ASP A 272 -16.36 15.05 -4.79
C ASP A 272 -16.27 13.62 -5.37
N THR A 273 -16.18 13.51 -6.69
CA THR A 273 -16.17 12.21 -7.40
C THR A 273 -14.90 11.39 -7.18
N SER A 274 -13.80 12.01 -6.74
CA SER A 274 -12.50 11.36 -6.56
C SER A 274 -12.43 10.46 -5.33
N THR A 275 -13.42 10.52 -4.42
CA THR A 275 -13.42 9.78 -3.15
C THR A 275 -13.85 8.32 -3.29
N GLY A 276 -14.35 7.92 -4.47
CA GLY A 276 -14.81 6.56 -4.74
C GLY A 276 -16.12 6.17 -4.02
N ILE A 277 -16.81 7.14 -3.41
CA ILE A 277 -18.13 6.96 -2.75
C ILE A 277 -19.23 7.60 -3.60
N ALA A 278 -20.49 7.24 -3.34
CA ALA A 278 -21.67 7.87 -3.93
C ALA A 278 -21.57 9.40 -3.93
N VAL A 279 -21.82 10.01 -5.10
CA VAL A 279 -21.67 11.45 -5.36
C VAL A 279 -22.78 12.29 -4.73
N SER A 280 -23.82 11.66 -4.19
CA SER A 280 -24.94 12.33 -3.51
C SER A 280 -25.51 11.46 -2.40
N SER A 281 -25.34 11.89 -1.15
CA SER A 281 -25.88 11.21 0.04
C SER A 281 -25.99 12.20 1.22
N GLY A 282 -26.62 11.78 2.32
CA GLY A 282 -26.47 12.47 3.60
C GLY A 282 -25.03 12.35 4.13
N VAL A 283 -24.65 13.23 5.06
CA VAL A 283 -23.32 13.22 5.70
C VAL A 283 -23.13 11.97 6.56
N SER A 284 -24.19 11.56 7.26
CA SER A 284 -24.24 10.33 8.07
C SER A 284 -24.02 9.08 7.21
N ASP A 285 -24.77 8.96 6.10
CA ASP A 285 -24.64 7.88 5.14
C ASP A 285 -23.27 7.87 4.45
N TYR A 286 -22.75 9.05 4.09
CA TYR A 286 -21.43 9.17 3.48
C TYR A 286 -20.33 8.64 4.42
N ALA A 287 -20.38 9.02 5.71
CA ALA A 287 -19.43 8.54 6.71
C ALA A 287 -19.52 7.01 6.89
N ALA A 288 -20.73 6.44 6.90
CA ALA A 288 -20.91 4.99 6.93
C ALA A 288 -20.33 4.29 5.68
N ASN A 289 -20.53 4.88 4.50
CA ASN A 289 -19.99 4.37 3.24
C ASN A 289 -18.46 4.47 3.19
N ALA A 290 -17.83 5.49 3.79
CA ALA A 290 -16.39 5.60 3.87
C ALA A 290 -15.77 4.45 4.70
N ILE A 291 -16.41 4.12 5.82
CA ILE A 291 -16.03 2.95 6.63
C ILE A 291 -16.21 1.66 5.82
N GLY A 292 -17.36 1.51 5.14
CA GLY A 292 -17.65 0.35 4.29
C GLY A 292 -16.65 0.18 3.15
N TRP A 293 -16.23 1.28 2.52
CA TRP A 293 -15.20 1.29 1.49
C TRP A 293 -13.86 0.78 2.05
N PHE A 294 -13.41 1.30 3.20
CA PHE A 294 -12.14 0.90 3.80
C PHE A 294 -12.14 -0.58 4.22
N GLU A 295 -13.23 -1.06 4.81
CA GLU A 295 -13.39 -2.48 5.12
C GLU A 295 -13.42 -3.35 3.86
N GLY A 296 -14.01 -2.87 2.76
CA GLY A 296 -13.97 -3.52 1.46
C GLY A 296 -12.53 -3.65 0.94
N VAL A 297 -11.73 -2.57 1.02
CA VAL A 297 -10.31 -2.58 0.66
C VAL A 297 -9.55 -3.60 1.51
N ARG A 298 -9.77 -3.62 2.83
CA ARG A 298 -9.12 -4.55 3.76
C ARG A 298 -9.50 -6.00 3.47
N GLN A 299 -10.78 -6.28 3.26
CA GLN A 299 -11.28 -7.62 2.95
C GLN A 299 -10.68 -8.13 1.63
N GLN A 300 -10.70 -7.31 0.59
CA GLN A 300 -10.13 -7.66 -0.70
C GLN A 300 -8.62 -7.93 -0.61
N ALA A 301 -7.88 -7.10 0.14
CA ALA A 301 -6.46 -7.31 0.39
C ALA A 301 -6.19 -8.64 1.10
N SER A 302 -7.01 -9.00 2.09
CA SER A 302 -6.92 -10.28 2.80
C SER A 302 -7.15 -11.46 1.87
N THR A 303 -8.24 -11.46 1.09
CA THR A 303 -8.53 -12.54 0.14
C THR A 303 -7.44 -12.68 -0.93
N ASN A 304 -6.87 -11.56 -1.40
CA ASN A 304 -5.78 -11.59 -2.35
C ASN A 304 -4.49 -12.16 -1.76
N ALA A 305 -4.18 -11.85 -0.50
CA ALA A 305 -3.05 -12.44 0.19
C ALA A 305 -3.20 -13.97 0.30
N ASP A 306 -4.38 -14.45 0.69
CA ASP A 306 -4.68 -15.89 0.78
C ASP A 306 -4.52 -16.58 -0.59
N ASN A 307 -5.05 -15.97 -1.66
CA ASN A 307 -4.92 -16.49 -3.01
C ASN A 307 -3.46 -16.52 -3.49
N LYS A 308 -2.69 -15.45 -3.26
CA LYS A 308 -1.27 -15.38 -3.63
C LYS A 308 -0.43 -16.39 -2.83
N GLN A 309 -0.75 -16.63 -1.56
CA GLN A 309 -0.10 -17.64 -0.73
C GLN A 309 -0.40 -19.06 -1.24
N ALA A 310 -1.65 -19.36 -1.58
CA ALA A 310 -2.02 -20.66 -2.14
C ALA A 310 -1.35 -20.91 -3.51
N LEU A 311 -1.26 -19.89 -4.37
CA LEU A 311 -0.56 -19.98 -5.64
C LEU A 311 0.95 -20.20 -5.44
N ALA A 312 1.57 -19.47 -4.51
CA ALA A 312 2.97 -19.64 -4.18
C ALA A 312 3.29 -21.06 -3.69
N ALA A 313 2.44 -21.62 -2.81
CA ALA A 313 2.57 -23.00 -2.35
C ALA A 313 2.49 -24.03 -3.49
N ARG A 314 1.46 -23.91 -4.35
CA ARG A 314 1.31 -24.79 -5.53
C ARG A 314 2.46 -24.67 -6.52
N THR A 315 2.98 -23.47 -6.71
CA THR A 315 4.12 -23.24 -7.60
C THR A 315 5.41 -23.83 -7.02
N ALA A 316 5.59 -23.72 -5.70
CA ALA A 316 6.72 -24.35 -5.00
C ALA A 316 6.64 -25.88 -5.06
N GLU A 317 5.45 -26.47 -4.90
CA GLU A 317 5.24 -27.91 -5.08
C GLU A 317 5.53 -28.34 -6.53
N ALA A 318 5.01 -27.62 -7.52
CA ALA A 318 5.26 -27.92 -8.93
C ALA A 318 6.75 -27.83 -9.28
N LEU A 319 7.43 -26.77 -8.82
CA LEU A 319 8.88 -26.62 -8.99
C LEU A 319 9.64 -27.76 -8.31
N SER A 320 9.30 -28.09 -7.06
CA SER A 320 9.92 -29.19 -6.33
C SER A 320 9.68 -30.55 -6.98
N ASN A 321 8.58 -30.76 -7.71
CA ASN A 321 8.34 -32.01 -8.43
C ASN A 321 9.15 -32.09 -9.74
N ASP A 322 9.44 -30.96 -10.36
CA ASP A 322 10.21 -30.88 -11.61
C ASP A 322 11.73 -30.88 -11.37
N THR A 323 12.19 -30.13 -10.36
CA THR A 323 13.60 -30.02 -9.98
C THR A 323 13.99 -30.95 -8.83
N GLY A 324 13.02 -31.66 -8.25
CA GLY A 324 13.27 -32.57 -7.14
C GLY A 324 14.07 -33.78 -7.56
N VAL A 325 15.10 -34.09 -6.80
CA VAL A 325 15.81 -35.37 -6.89
C VAL A 325 14.85 -36.46 -6.44
N ASN A 326 14.33 -37.24 -7.38
CA ASN A 326 13.47 -38.37 -7.06
C ASN A 326 14.32 -39.45 -6.41
N ILE A 327 14.25 -39.57 -5.07
CA ILE A 327 15.09 -40.50 -4.29
C ILE A 327 14.91 -41.94 -4.76
N ASP A 328 13.74 -42.32 -5.28
CA ASP A 328 13.54 -43.67 -5.84
C ASP A 328 14.31 -43.85 -7.16
N GLN A 329 14.44 -42.78 -7.94
CA GLN A 329 15.18 -42.76 -9.21
C GLN A 329 16.68 -42.66 -8.99
N GLU A 330 17.14 -41.87 -8.02
CA GLU A 330 18.54 -41.88 -7.57
C GLU A 330 18.91 -43.19 -6.87
N MET A 331 18.04 -43.78 -6.07
CA MET A 331 18.25 -45.11 -5.48
C MET A 331 18.34 -46.18 -6.57
N SER A 332 17.48 -46.12 -7.59
CA SER A 332 17.57 -47.02 -8.74
C SER A 332 18.87 -46.82 -9.52
N LEU A 333 19.33 -45.58 -9.70
CA LEU A 333 20.59 -45.26 -10.36
C LEU A 333 21.80 -45.73 -9.52
N LEU A 334 21.73 -45.58 -8.20
CA LEU A 334 22.78 -46.00 -7.27
C LEU A 334 22.87 -47.53 -7.20
N LEU A 335 21.73 -48.23 -7.18
CA LEU A 335 21.69 -49.69 -7.29
C LEU A 335 22.22 -50.17 -8.64
N ASP A 336 21.88 -49.52 -9.75
CA ASP A 336 22.41 -49.84 -11.07
C ASP A 336 23.93 -49.60 -11.14
N LEU A 337 24.41 -48.51 -10.55
CA LEU A 337 25.85 -48.20 -10.40
C LEU A 337 26.56 -49.26 -9.55
N GLU A 338 25.95 -49.69 -8.44
CA GLU A 338 26.50 -50.74 -7.57
C GLU A 338 26.57 -52.09 -8.32
N HIS A 339 25.52 -52.44 -9.07
CA HIS A 339 25.49 -53.64 -9.89
C HIS A 339 26.53 -53.61 -11.02
N THR A 340 26.69 -52.47 -11.72
CA THR A 340 27.74 -52.32 -12.75
C THR A 340 29.15 -52.35 -12.15
N TYR A 341 29.35 -51.80 -10.95
CA TYR A 341 30.65 -51.87 -10.26
C TYR A 341 30.96 -53.30 -9.80
N GLN A 342 30.00 -54.02 -9.23
CA GLN A 342 30.14 -55.43 -8.86
C GLN A 342 30.40 -56.32 -10.08
N ALA A 343 29.69 -56.11 -11.19
CA ALA A 343 29.90 -56.82 -12.44
C ALA A 343 31.29 -56.54 -13.04
N SER A 344 31.74 -55.28 -13.00
CA SER A 344 33.08 -54.88 -13.46
C SER A 344 34.18 -55.48 -12.58
N ALA A 345 33.98 -55.53 -11.26
CA ALA A 345 34.90 -56.19 -10.33
C ALA A 345 34.96 -57.71 -10.55
N HIS A 346 33.84 -58.37 -10.84
CA HIS A 346 33.81 -59.78 -11.23
C HIS A 346 34.53 -60.02 -12.55
N MET A 347 34.29 -59.20 -13.58
CA MET A 347 35.00 -59.27 -14.86
C MET A 347 36.51 -59.12 -14.67
N MET A 348 36.96 -58.15 -13.88
CA MET A 348 38.38 -57.95 -13.55
C MET A 348 38.98 -59.15 -12.82
N LYS A 349 38.21 -59.76 -11.89
CA LYS A 349 38.64 -60.97 -11.19
C LYS A 349 38.75 -62.16 -12.14
N THR A 350 37.77 -62.38 -13.02
CA THR A 350 37.81 -63.46 -14.01
C THR A 350 38.95 -63.27 -15.01
N VAL A 351 39.21 -62.04 -15.44
CA VAL A 351 40.37 -61.71 -16.28
C VAL A 351 41.68 -62.00 -15.54
N GLY A 352 41.77 -61.65 -14.25
CA GLY A 352 42.89 -62.01 -13.38
C GLY A 352 43.09 -63.52 -13.29
N ASP A 353 42.04 -64.27 -12.99
CA ASP A 353 42.08 -65.74 -12.89
C ASP A 353 42.48 -66.40 -14.24
N MET A 354 42.05 -65.84 -15.38
CA MET A 354 42.47 -66.30 -16.71
C MET A 354 43.93 -65.94 -17.02
N LEU A 355 44.41 -64.76 -16.62
CA LEU A 355 45.81 -64.37 -16.74
C LEU A 355 46.72 -65.25 -15.89
N ASP A 356 46.33 -65.53 -14.65
CA ASP A 356 47.05 -66.44 -13.75
C ASP A 356 47.07 -67.86 -14.31
N SER A 357 45.96 -68.33 -14.87
CA SER A 357 45.90 -69.63 -15.55
C SER A 357 46.79 -69.69 -16.80
N LEU A 358 46.87 -68.60 -17.58
CA LEU A 358 47.79 -68.48 -18.72
C LEU A 358 49.25 -68.47 -18.27
N LEU A 359 49.58 -67.73 -17.21
CA LEU A 359 50.92 -67.68 -16.64
C LEU A 359 51.34 -69.05 -16.07
N ALA A 360 50.44 -69.77 -15.42
CA ALA A 360 50.67 -71.12 -14.91
C ALA A 360 50.81 -72.18 -16.03
N ALA A 361 50.24 -71.94 -17.21
CA ALA A 361 50.35 -72.86 -18.35
C ALA A 361 51.62 -72.62 -19.21
N VAL A 362 52.30 -71.49 -19.05
CA VAL A 362 53.49 -71.08 -19.82
C VAL A 362 54.79 -71.18 -18.99
N GLY A 363 54.71 -71.40 -17.68
CA GLY A 363 55.85 -71.70 -16.79
C GLY A 363 56.08 -73.19 -16.59
#